data_AF-A0AAF1A3K4-F1
#
_entry.id   AF-A0AAF1A3K4-F1
#
_cell.length_a   1.000
_cell.length_b   1.000
_cell.length_c   1.000
_cell.angle_alpha   90.00
_cell.angle_beta   90.00
_cell.angle_gamma   90.00
#
_symmetry.space_group_name_H-M   'P 1'
#
loop_
_entity.id
_entity.type
_entity.pdbx_description
1 polymer ?
#
loop_
_entity_poly.entity_id
_entity_poly.type
_entity_poly.pdbx_seq_one_letter_code
_entity_poly.pdbx_strand_id
1 'polypeptide(L)'
;MANEIEQVHSTGIVTVKDDQSWRFGEQPHGTLDVTLDLTKFNVSDNKKLQKYITGYGPKAQTVYIKSGLPLGRITDTGLYGPYDKDALDGRNAVAGLLESQLTVNVVLSGWELADGDNAALRYRGDIIKKNLPVVPDDNATWNGEFYDIDEETGKATRLGAAAGAGAAGPKGDAGASVKAIKLTVDASSGKVTGGTATLTDNSTINITVS
;
A
#
# COMPACT_ATOMS: atom_id res chain seq x y z
N MET A 1 62.19 -5.27 -19.90
CA MET A 1 61.11 -6.28 -19.88
C MET A 1 59.91 -5.62 -19.22
N ALA A 2 58.80 -5.48 -19.93
CA ALA A 2 57.58 -4.88 -19.39
C ALA A 2 56.79 -5.96 -18.65
N ASN A 3 56.43 -5.71 -17.38
CA ASN A 3 55.51 -6.57 -16.65
C ASN A 3 54.11 -6.40 -17.25
N GLU A 4 53.48 -7.49 -17.67
CA GLU A 4 52.04 -7.52 -17.88
C GLU A 4 51.35 -7.27 -16.53
N ILE A 5 50.55 -6.21 -16.45
CA ILE A 5 49.66 -5.99 -15.32
C ILE A 5 48.48 -6.92 -15.56
N GLU A 6 48.44 -8.04 -14.83
CA GLU A 6 47.26 -8.91 -14.80
C GLU A 6 46.11 -8.12 -14.16
N GLN A 7 45.23 -7.56 -14.99
CA GLN A 7 43.96 -7.00 -14.52
C GLN A 7 43.09 -8.17 -14.07
N VAL A 8 43.09 -8.44 -12.76
CA VAL A 8 42.20 -9.43 -12.16
C VAL A 8 40.75 -9.01 -12.42
N HIS A 9 40.11 -9.64 -13.40
CA HIS A 9 38.68 -9.54 -13.61
C HIS A 9 37.95 -10.45 -12.61
N SER A 10 37.73 -9.93 -11.40
CA SER A 10 36.89 -10.62 -10.42
C SER A 10 35.42 -10.42 -10.78
N THR A 11 34.78 -11.49 -11.26
CA THR A 11 33.31 -11.55 -11.36
C THR A 11 32.79 -12.17 -10.07
N GLY A 12 32.52 -11.33 -9.06
CA GLY A 12 31.77 -11.79 -7.89
C GLY A 12 30.38 -12.25 -8.33
N ILE A 13 30.01 -13.49 -7.98
CA ILE A 13 28.64 -13.96 -8.19
C ILE A 13 27.74 -13.24 -7.18
N VAL A 14 26.86 -12.38 -7.68
CA VAL A 14 25.78 -11.79 -6.87
C VAL A 14 24.56 -12.69 -7.01
N THR A 15 24.23 -13.45 -5.96
CA THR A 15 22.97 -14.20 -5.91
C THR A 15 21.85 -13.24 -5.51
N VAL A 16 20.93 -12.97 -6.44
CA VAL A 16 19.69 -12.24 -6.14
C VAL A 16 18.60 -13.26 -5.84
N LYS A 17 18.00 -13.15 -4.65
CA LYS A 17 16.91 -14.02 -4.19
C LYS A 17 15.65 -13.19 -4.01
N ASP A 18 14.53 -13.68 -4.55
CA ASP A 18 13.22 -13.10 -4.27
C ASP A 18 12.90 -13.20 -2.77
N ASP A 19 12.56 -12.07 -2.17
CA ASP A 19 12.20 -11.98 -0.76
C ASP A 19 10.69 -11.81 -0.62
N GLN A 20 10.05 -12.92 -0.27
CA GLN A 20 8.60 -13.01 -0.04
C GLN A 20 8.23 -12.98 1.45
N SER A 21 9.15 -12.54 2.33
CA SER A 21 8.90 -12.48 3.78
C SER A 21 7.79 -11.52 4.19
N TRP A 22 7.33 -10.65 3.29
CA TRP A 22 6.15 -9.80 3.49
C TRP A 22 4.84 -10.57 3.42
N ARG A 23 4.81 -11.75 2.79
CA ARG A 23 3.61 -12.55 2.57
C ARG A 23 3.37 -13.47 3.76
N PHE A 24 2.21 -13.33 4.41
CA PHE A 24 1.82 -14.23 5.49
C PHE A 24 1.02 -15.40 4.93
N GLY A 25 1.56 -16.62 4.98
CA GLY A 25 0.84 -17.83 4.58
C GLY A 25 0.41 -17.90 3.10
N GLU A 26 -0.43 -18.89 2.79
CA GLU A 26 -1.04 -19.04 1.48
C GLU A 26 -2.18 -18.02 1.31
N GLN A 27 -2.23 -17.38 0.15
CA GLN A 27 -3.18 -16.31 -0.11
C GLN A 27 -4.17 -16.73 -1.19
N PRO A 28 -5.48 -16.50 -1.01
CA PRO A 28 -6.47 -16.73 -2.06
C PRO A 28 -6.22 -15.81 -3.27
N HIS A 29 -6.96 -16.03 -4.36
CA HIS A 29 -6.97 -15.14 -5.52
C HIS A 29 -7.14 -13.68 -5.08
N GLY A 30 -6.39 -12.78 -5.74
CA GLY A 30 -6.32 -11.38 -5.32
C GLY A 30 -5.26 -10.57 -6.02
N THR A 31 -4.97 -10.89 -7.29
CA THR A 31 -3.99 -10.19 -8.12
C THR A 31 -4.66 -9.56 -9.35
N LEU A 32 -4.07 -8.46 -9.84
CA LEU A 32 -4.45 -7.76 -11.05
C LEU A 32 -3.22 -7.58 -11.93
N ASP A 33 -3.39 -7.71 -13.24
CA ASP A 33 -2.33 -7.31 -14.18
C ASP A 33 -2.31 -5.80 -14.34
N VAL A 34 -1.16 -5.19 -14.06
CA VAL A 34 -0.96 -3.74 -14.14
C VAL A 34 0.23 -3.39 -15.02
N THR A 35 0.27 -2.17 -15.53
CA THR A 35 1.42 -1.64 -16.27
C THR A 35 2.19 -0.67 -15.36
N LEU A 36 3.51 -0.84 -15.29
CA LEU A 36 4.38 -0.02 -14.45
C LEU A 36 4.90 1.20 -15.22
N ASP A 37 4.99 2.34 -14.54
CA ASP A 37 5.80 3.48 -15.00
C ASP A 37 7.21 3.34 -14.43
N LEU A 38 8.08 2.65 -15.20
CA LEU A 38 9.46 2.36 -14.79
C LEU A 38 10.30 3.62 -14.52
N THR A 39 9.89 4.78 -15.06
CA THR A 39 10.57 6.06 -14.79
C THR A 39 10.43 6.49 -13.33
N LYS A 40 9.39 6.03 -12.62
CA LYS A 40 9.18 6.32 -11.18
C LYS A 40 10.03 5.45 -10.26
N PHE A 41 10.60 4.36 -10.76
CA PHE A 41 11.48 3.47 -9.99
C PHE A 41 12.93 3.95 -10.04
N ASN A 42 13.35 4.51 -11.18
CA ASN A 42 14.70 5.05 -11.38
C ASN A 42 14.85 6.46 -10.78
N VAL A 43 14.82 6.55 -9.46
CA VAL A 43 14.97 7.81 -8.72
C VAL A 43 16.45 8.14 -8.45
N SER A 44 16.78 9.43 -8.41
CA SER A 44 18.14 9.91 -8.10
C SER A 44 18.54 9.75 -6.63
N ASP A 45 17.56 9.64 -5.73
CA ASP A 45 17.81 9.33 -4.32
C ASP A 45 18.19 7.85 -4.16
N ASN A 46 19.49 7.59 -4.02
CA ASN A 46 20.04 6.24 -3.84
C ASN A 46 19.44 5.48 -2.65
N LYS A 47 19.08 6.15 -1.54
CA LYS A 47 18.47 5.46 -0.40
C LYS A 47 17.06 4.98 -0.73
N LYS A 48 16.31 5.80 -1.47
CA LYS A 48 14.97 5.46 -1.97
C LYS A 48 15.04 4.37 -3.04
N LEU A 49 15.98 4.49 -3.97
CA LEU A 49 16.24 3.49 -5.01
C LEU A 49 16.55 2.10 -4.41
N GLN A 50 17.39 2.02 -3.38
CA GLN A 50 17.73 0.76 -2.70
C GLN A 50 16.55 0.11 -1.96
N LYS A 51 15.48 0.87 -1.65
CA LYS A 51 14.23 0.30 -1.15
C LYS A 51 13.40 -0.33 -2.25
N TYR A 52 13.52 0.15 -3.49
CA TYR A 52 12.73 -0.32 -4.62
C TYR A 52 13.37 -1.51 -5.32
N ILE A 53 14.70 -1.49 -5.45
CA ILE A 53 15.44 -2.45 -6.25
C ILE A 53 16.56 -3.16 -5.49
N THR A 54 17.00 -4.30 -6.03
CA THR A 54 18.22 -5.02 -5.67
C THR A 54 19.04 -5.36 -6.91
N GLY A 55 20.24 -5.94 -6.74
CA GLY A 55 21.18 -6.20 -7.84
C GLY A 55 21.86 -4.94 -8.39
N TYR A 56 21.74 -3.82 -7.68
CA TYR A 56 22.29 -2.53 -8.09
C TYR A 56 23.81 -2.47 -7.96
N GLY A 57 24.47 -1.87 -8.95
CA GLY A 57 25.91 -1.60 -8.96
C GLY A 57 26.30 -0.70 -10.14
N PRO A 58 27.50 -0.10 -10.13
CA PRO A 58 27.91 0.89 -11.15
C PRO A 58 28.03 0.32 -12.57
N LYS A 59 28.00 -1.00 -12.72
CA LYS A 59 28.05 -1.72 -14.01
C LYS A 59 26.84 -2.64 -14.21
N ALA A 60 25.80 -2.51 -13.38
CA ALA A 60 24.62 -3.35 -13.49
C ALA A 60 23.86 -3.04 -14.78
N GLN A 61 23.73 -4.06 -15.65
CA GLN A 61 22.87 -4.04 -16.83
C GLN A 61 21.49 -4.65 -16.54
N THR A 62 21.36 -5.30 -15.38
CA THR A 62 20.13 -5.90 -14.89
C THR A 62 19.97 -5.53 -13.43
N VAL A 63 18.79 -5.03 -13.08
CA VAL A 63 18.36 -4.78 -11.70
C VAL A 63 17.04 -5.50 -11.45
N TYR A 64 16.62 -5.59 -10.19
CA TYR A 64 15.42 -6.33 -9.84
C TYR A 64 14.53 -5.48 -8.96
N ILE A 65 13.27 -5.27 -9.33
CA ILE A 65 12.28 -4.62 -8.48
C ILE A 65 11.84 -5.62 -7.42
N LYS A 66 11.96 -5.24 -6.14
CA LYS A 66 11.71 -6.13 -5.01
C LYS A 66 10.23 -6.53 -4.93
N SER A 67 9.96 -7.79 -4.63
CA SER A 67 8.62 -8.24 -4.28
C SER A 67 8.09 -7.52 -3.03
N GLY A 68 6.76 -7.43 -2.92
CA GLY A 68 6.09 -6.78 -1.79
C GLY A 68 6.21 -5.26 -1.81
N LEU A 69 6.88 -4.68 -2.81
CA LEU A 69 6.98 -3.23 -2.94
C LEU A 69 5.56 -2.63 -3.04
N PRO A 70 5.17 -1.73 -2.13
CA PRO A 70 3.89 -1.06 -2.25
C PRO A 70 3.88 -0.16 -3.49
N LEU A 71 2.82 -0.28 -4.27
CA LEU A 71 2.61 0.49 -5.49
C LEU A 71 1.45 1.46 -5.30
N GLY A 72 1.60 2.66 -5.86
CA GLY A 72 0.53 3.63 -6.01
C GLY A 72 0.14 3.77 -7.47
N ARG A 73 -1.14 4.08 -7.72
CA ARG A 73 -1.65 4.34 -9.07
C ARG A 73 -1.48 5.82 -9.38
N ILE A 74 -0.87 6.12 -10.53
CA ILE A 74 -0.73 7.47 -11.05
C ILE A 74 -2.08 7.90 -11.62
N THR A 75 -2.65 8.99 -11.12
CA THR A 75 -4.00 9.44 -11.46
C THR A 75 -4.15 9.73 -12.96
N ASP A 76 -3.18 10.43 -13.54
CA ASP A 76 -3.29 10.93 -14.91
C ASP A 76 -3.14 9.82 -15.96
N THR A 77 -2.23 8.87 -15.73
CA THR A 77 -1.89 7.84 -16.72
C THR A 77 -2.55 6.49 -16.41
N GLY A 78 -2.98 6.28 -15.17
CA GLY A 78 -3.44 4.98 -14.68
C GLY A 78 -2.34 3.93 -14.49
N LEU A 79 -1.07 4.27 -14.80
CA LEU A 79 0.10 3.42 -14.59
C LEU A 79 0.47 3.34 -13.11
N TYR A 80 1.33 2.40 -12.74
CA TYR A 80 1.70 2.14 -11.36
C TYR A 80 3.18 2.45 -11.12
N GLY A 81 3.48 3.11 -10.01
CA GLY A 81 4.84 3.37 -9.55
C GLY A 81 4.99 3.06 -8.07
N PRO A 82 6.20 3.15 -7.49
CA PRO A 82 6.40 2.95 -6.06
C PRO A 82 5.53 3.91 -5.25
N TYR A 83 4.92 3.40 -4.20
CA TYR A 83 4.26 4.22 -3.19
C TYR A 83 5.23 5.28 -2.66
N ASP A 84 4.70 6.48 -2.52
CA ASP A 84 5.44 7.64 -2.06
C ASP A 84 4.47 8.59 -1.36
N LYS A 85 4.55 8.68 -0.03
CA LYS A 85 3.65 9.49 0.78
C LYS A 85 3.63 10.97 0.37
N ASP A 86 4.74 11.45 -0.20
CA ASP A 86 4.92 12.85 -0.58
C ASP A 86 4.57 13.09 -2.07
N ALA A 87 4.17 12.06 -2.80
CA ALA A 87 3.80 12.20 -4.21
C ALA A 87 2.43 12.88 -4.37
N LEU A 88 2.36 13.78 -5.35
CA LEU A 88 1.13 14.52 -5.69
C LEU A 88 0.39 13.91 -6.89
N ASP A 89 0.91 12.82 -7.46
CA ASP A 89 0.42 12.18 -8.68
C ASP A 89 -0.52 10.99 -8.41
N GLY A 90 -0.97 10.81 -7.15
CA GLY A 90 -1.81 9.69 -6.70
C GLY A 90 -1.04 8.53 -6.06
N ARG A 91 0.29 8.52 -6.14
CA ARG A 91 1.12 7.46 -5.52
C ARG A 91 1.25 7.56 -4.00
N ASN A 92 0.60 8.53 -3.37
CA ASN A 92 0.48 8.68 -1.92
C ASN A 92 -0.62 7.79 -1.29
N ALA A 93 -1.29 6.95 -2.08
CA ALA A 93 -2.15 5.87 -1.60
C ALA A 93 -1.60 4.53 -2.11
N VAL A 94 -1.58 3.52 -1.23
CA VAL A 94 -1.18 2.16 -1.57
C VAL A 94 -2.32 1.50 -2.35
N ALA A 95 -2.12 1.33 -3.65
CA ALA A 95 -3.04 0.63 -4.53
C ALA A 95 -2.94 -0.90 -4.39
N GLY A 96 -1.76 -1.40 -4.02
CA GLY A 96 -1.50 -2.82 -3.81
C GLY A 96 -0.01 -3.09 -3.62
N LEU A 97 0.37 -4.36 -3.59
CA LEU A 97 1.74 -4.82 -3.43
C LEU A 97 2.17 -5.58 -4.67
N LEU A 98 3.42 -5.41 -5.10
CA LEU A 98 3.98 -6.21 -6.19
C LEU A 98 4.08 -7.69 -5.78
N GLU A 99 3.46 -8.60 -6.53
CA GLU A 99 3.32 -10.02 -6.15
C GLU A 99 4.65 -10.77 -6.14
N SER A 100 5.56 -10.44 -7.05
CA SER A 100 6.85 -11.11 -7.21
C SER A 100 7.92 -10.16 -7.67
N GLN A 101 9.18 -10.51 -7.39
CA GLN A 101 10.31 -9.79 -7.94
C GLN A 101 10.24 -9.73 -9.47
N LEU A 102 10.55 -8.57 -10.04
CA LEU A 102 10.62 -8.38 -11.49
C LEU A 102 12.05 -8.11 -11.92
N THR A 103 12.46 -8.73 -13.02
CA THR A 103 13.74 -8.46 -13.67
C THR A 103 13.61 -7.25 -14.59
N VAL A 104 14.55 -6.31 -14.48
CA VAL A 104 14.60 -5.08 -15.28
C VAL A 104 15.94 -4.99 -16.00
N ASN A 105 15.90 -4.84 -17.32
CA ASN A 105 17.06 -4.54 -18.13
C ASN A 105 17.29 -3.02 -18.16
N VAL A 106 18.54 -2.62 -17.92
CA VAL A 106 18.98 -1.23 -18.03
C VAL A 106 19.57 -1.05 -19.41
N VAL A 107 18.82 -0.36 -20.28
CA VAL A 107 19.16 -0.10 -21.68
C VAL A 107 19.40 1.38 -21.91
N LEU A 108 19.85 1.75 -23.12
CA LEU A 108 20.14 3.15 -23.46
C LEU A 108 18.90 4.06 -23.36
N SER A 109 17.73 3.52 -23.68
CA SER A 109 16.42 4.21 -23.62
C SER A 109 15.86 4.33 -22.20
N GLY A 110 16.45 3.69 -21.20
CA GLY A 110 15.95 3.66 -19.83
C GLY A 110 15.84 2.23 -19.28
N TRP A 111 14.74 1.95 -18.60
CA TRP A 111 14.50 0.66 -17.96
C TRP A 111 13.38 -0.08 -18.68
N GLU A 112 13.54 -1.38 -18.87
CA GLU A 112 12.57 -2.25 -19.52
C GLU A 112 12.39 -3.53 -18.68
N LEU A 113 11.16 -4.02 -18.55
CA LEU A 113 10.91 -5.33 -17.93
C LEU A 113 11.50 -6.42 -18.84
N ALA A 114 12.22 -7.38 -18.25
CA ALA A 114 12.81 -8.47 -19.02
C ALA A 114 11.75 -9.50 -19.46
N ASP A 115 10.70 -9.67 -18.64
CA ASP A 115 9.68 -10.70 -18.80
C ASP A 115 8.28 -10.06 -18.95
N GLY A 116 7.98 -9.56 -20.15
CA GLY A 116 6.67 -9.01 -20.52
C GLY A 116 6.46 -7.54 -20.15
N ASP A 117 5.24 -7.04 -20.39
CA ASP A 117 4.90 -5.61 -20.24
C ASP A 117 4.13 -5.30 -18.94
N ASN A 118 3.75 -6.35 -18.20
CA ASN A 118 2.84 -6.27 -17.06
C ASN A 118 3.44 -6.86 -15.78
N ALA A 119 2.93 -6.36 -14.67
CA ALA A 119 3.25 -6.83 -13.34
C ALA A 119 1.98 -7.32 -12.64
N ALA A 120 2.10 -8.35 -11.81
CA ALA A 120 1.02 -8.78 -10.94
C ALA A 120 0.97 -7.90 -9.68
N LEU A 121 -0.14 -7.19 -9.49
CA LEU A 121 -0.44 -6.38 -8.32
C LEU A 121 -1.39 -7.14 -7.40
N ARG A 122 -0.95 -7.51 -6.20
CA ARG A 122 -1.84 -8.00 -5.15
C ARG A 122 -2.62 -6.84 -4.57
N TYR A 123 -3.94 -6.99 -4.46
CA TYR A 123 -4.83 -6.00 -3.85
C TYR A 123 -5.50 -6.49 -2.56
N ARG A 124 -5.26 -7.74 -2.16
CA ARG A 124 -5.76 -8.30 -0.90
C ARG A 124 -4.87 -9.40 -0.33
N GLY A 125 -4.88 -9.50 0.98
CA GLY A 125 -4.25 -10.60 1.70
C GLY A 125 -3.73 -10.24 3.08
N ASP A 126 -3.25 -11.26 3.77
CA ASP A 126 -2.56 -11.14 5.05
C ASP A 126 -1.07 -10.94 4.80
N ILE A 127 -0.48 -9.95 5.45
CA ILE A 127 0.90 -9.51 5.23
C ILE A 127 1.62 -9.25 6.54
N ILE A 128 2.94 -9.21 6.48
CA ILE A 128 3.79 -8.72 7.56
C ILE A 128 4.29 -7.35 7.14
N LYS A 129 3.59 -6.26 7.53
CA LYS A 129 3.83 -4.89 7.03
C LYS A 129 5.27 -4.42 7.27
N LYS A 130 5.86 -4.81 8.40
CA LYS A 130 7.24 -4.47 8.77
C LYS A 130 8.31 -5.05 7.83
N ASN A 131 7.96 -6.08 7.05
CA ASN A 131 8.86 -6.73 6.09
C ASN A 131 8.74 -6.15 4.67
N LEU A 132 7.86 -5.17 4.44
CA LEU A 132 7.73 -4.53 3.12
C LEU A 132 9.00 -3.74 2.77
N PRO A 133 9.43 -3.71 1.48
CA PRO A 133 10.61 -2.94 1.07
C PRO A 133 10.50 -1.43 1.36
N VAL A 134 9.27 -0.92 1.31
CA VAL A 134 8.89 0.40 1.79
C VAL A 134 7.76 0.16 2.77
N VAL A 135 7.95 0.53 4.03
CA VAL A 135 6.91 0.42 5.05
C VAL A 135 6.06 1.69 5.00
N PRO A 136 4.77 1.63 4.62
CA PRO A 136 3.89 2.79 4.69
C PRO A 136 3.65 3.19 6.15
N ASP A 137 3.44 4.49 6.41
CA ASP A 137 3.13 4.99 7.75
C ASP A 137 1.80 4.40 8.28
N ASP A 138 1.52 4.53 9.57
CA ASP A 138 0.34 3.92 10.21
C ASP A 138 -0.99 4.50 9.74
N ASN A 139 -0.98 5.75 9.24
CA ASN A 139 -2.12 6.42 8.65
C ASN A 139 -2.12 6.38 7.11
N ALA A 140 -1.24 5.59 6.49
CA ALA A 140 -1.22 5.45 5.04
C ALA A 140 -2.58 4.95 4.53
N THR A 141 -3.01 5.48 3.39
CA THR A 141 -4.24 5.01 2.76
C THR A 141 -3.97 3.74 1.97
N TRP A 142 -4.77 2.70 2.20
CA TRP A 142 -4.73 1.45 1.45
C TRP A 142 -6.05 1.26 0.69
N ASN A 143 -5.97 1.11 -0.62
CA ASN A 143 -7.12 0.88 -1.51
C ASN A 143 -7.49 -0.61 -1.62
N GLY A 144 -6.70 -1.50 -1.02
CA GLY A 144 -6.89 -2.95 -1.00
C GLY A 144 -7.39 -3.50 0.35
N GLU A 145 -7.71 -4.79 0.36
CA GLU A 145 -8.12 -5.52 1.57
C GLU A 145 -6.91 -6.23 2.20
N PHE A 146 -6.12 -5.47 2.95
CA PHE A 146 -4.94 -6.00 3.63
C PHE A 146 -5.11 -6.06 5.14
N TYR A 147 -4.55 -7.12 5.73
CA TYR A 147 -4.38 -7.27 7.16
C TYR A 147 -2.89 -7.40 7.49
N ASP A 148 -2.41 -6.55 8.39
CA ASP A 148 -1.08 -6.70 8.99
C ASP A 148 -1.16 -7.72 10.13
N ILE A 149 -0.34 -8.76 10.03
CA ILE A 149 -0.26 -9.85 10.98
C ILE A 149 0.94 -9.63 11.88
N ASP A 150 0.67 -9.48 13.16
CA ASP A 150 1.69 -9.61 14.18
C ASP A 150 1.99 -11.10 14.39
N GLU A 151 3.15 -11.54 13.92
CA GLU A 151 3.61 -12.93 14.02
C GLU A 151 3.81 -13.40 15.46
N GLU A 152 4.06 -12.49 16.40
CA GLU A 152 4.31 -12.83 17.81
C GLU A 152 2.99 -13.09 18.55
N THR A 153 1.96 -12.30 18.23
CA THR A 153 0.66 -12.36 18.93
C THR A 153 -0.45 -13.05 18.13
N GLY A 154 -0.26 -13.24 16.82
CA GLY A 154 -1.28 -13.70 15.88
C GLY A 154 -2.37 -12.66 15.60
N LYS A 155 -2.20 -11.41 16.04
CA LYS A 155 -3.22 -10.36 15.88
C LYS A 155 -3.23 -9.84 14.44
N ALA A 156 -4.40 -9.87 13.81
CA ALA A 156 -4.64 -9.25 12.51
C ALA A 156 -5.18 -7.82 12.66
N THR A 157 -4.54 -6.87 11.98
CA THR A 157 -4.95 -5.45 11.95
C THR A 157 -5.25 -5.04 10.52
N ARG A 158 -6.49 -4.60 10.25
CA ARG A 158 -6.88 -4.14 8.91
C ARG A 158 -6.15 -2.84 8.54
N LEU A 159 -5.48 -2.81 7.39
CA LEU A 159 -4.74 -1.65 6.87
C LEU A 159 -5.58 -0.76 5.94
N GLY A 160 -6.63 -1.32 5.34
CA GLY A 160 -7.60 -0.61 4.51
C GLY A 160 -8.37 0.45 5.30
N ALA A 161 -8.86 1.48 4.59
CA ALA A 161 -9.75 2.48 5.18
C ALA A 161 -10.85 1.78 5.99
N ALA A 162 -10.87 2.02 7.31
CA ALA A 162 -12.13 1.98 8.02
C ALA A 162 -13.07 2.88 7.20
N ALA A 163 -14.16 2.31 6.67
CA ALA A 163 -15.22 3.12 6.09
C ALA A 163 -15.45 4.26 7.06
N GLY A 164 -15.18 5.51 6.62
CA GLY A 164 -14.83 6.62 7.49
C GLY A 164 -15.59 6.53 8.79
N ALA A 165 -14.91 6.20 9.88
CA ALA A 165 -15.53 6.27 11.18
C ALA A 165 -15.93 7.74 11.29
N GLY A 166 -17.22 8.02 11.13
CA GLY A 166 -17.76 9.35 11.35
C GLY A 166 -17.18 9.83 12.67
N ALA A 167 -16.79 11.10 12.74
CA ALA A 167 -16.13 11.67 13.91
C ALA A 167 -16.79 11.10 15.17
N ALA A 168 -15.98 10.50 16.06
CA ALA A 168 -16.50 9.95 17.30
C ALA A 168 -17.33 11.05 17.95
N GLY A 169 -18.63 10.77 18.15
CA GLY A 169 -19.52 11.72 18.78
C GLY A 169 -18.92 12.16 20.12
N PRO A 170 -19.18 13.41 20.58
CA PRO A 170 -18.65 13.86 21.85
C PRO A 170 -18.97 12.84 22.95
N LYS A 171 -17.97 12.53 23.79
CA LYS A 171 -18.15 11.68 24.96
C LYS A 171 -19.28 12.27 25.81
N GLY A 172 -20.40 11.57 25.92
CA GLY A 172 -21.49 11.96 26.82
C GLY A 172 -21.02 11.89 28.28
N ASP A 173 -21.48 12.81 29.10
CA ASP A 173 -21.30 12.75 30.55
C ASP A 173 -21.90 11.44 31.11
N ALA A 174 -21.30 10.89 32.17
CA ALA A 174 -21.87 9.73 32.84
C ALA A 174 -23.20 10.14 33.49
N GLY A 175 -24.33 9.56 33.05
CA GLY A 175 -25.59 9.80 33.75
C GLY A 175 -26.88 9.38 33.05
N ALA A 176 -26.93 9.33 31.72
CA ALA A 176 -28.12 8.83 31.03
C ALA A 176 -27.78 8.14 29.70
N SER A 177 -28.26 6.91 29.51
CA SER A 177 -28.13 6.18 28.25
C SER A 177 -29.35 6.42 27.35
N VAL A 178 -29.26 6.07 26.07
CA VAL A 178 -30.42 6.17 25.18
C VAL A 178 -31.49 5.15 25.60
N LYS A 179 -32.70 5.64 25.88
CA LYS A 179 -33.90 4.84 26.20
C LYS A 179 -34.75 4.57 24.97
N ALA A 180 -34.87 5.55 24.06
CA ALA A 180 -35.63 5.42 22.82
C ALA A 180 -35.11 6.38 21.75
N ILE A 181 -35.33 6.05 20.47
CA ILE A 181 -35.05 6.92 19.33
C ILE A 181 -36.30 7.01 18.47
N LYS A 182 -36.67 8.23 18.09
CA LYS A 182 -37.70 8.52 17.10
C LYS A 182 -37.07 9.24 15.92
N LEU A 183 -37.19 8.67 14.73
CA LEU A 183 -36.70 9.28 13.49
C LEU A 183 -37.81 10.07 12.82
N THR A 184 -37.46 11.23 12.28
CA THR A 184 -38.35 12.06 11.45
C THR A 184 -38.08 11.70 10.00
N VAL A 185 -39.13 11.25 9.31
CA VAL A 185 -39.07 10.89 7.89
C VAL A 185 -39.87 11.92 7.11
N ASP A 186 -39.26 12.45 6.06
CA ASP A 186 -39.97 13.28 5.08
C ASP A 186 -40.94 12.39 4.29
N ALA A 187 -42.22 12.69 4.37
CA ALA A 187 -43.28 11.87 3.80
C ALA A 187 -43.25 11.82 2.26
N SER A 188 -42.58 12.78 1.61
CA SER A 188 -42.54 12.90 0.14
C SER A 188 -41.37 12.12 -0.47
N SER A 189 -40.23 12.11 0.22
CA SER A 189 -38.97 11.51 -0.24
C SER A 189 -38.62 10.20 0.46
N GLY A 190 -39.29 9.87 1.57
CA GLY A 190 -38.98 8.71 2.40
C GLY A 190 -37.64 8.81 3.14
N LYS A 191 -36.97 9.97 3.10
CA LYS A 191 -35.66 10.18 3.71
C LYS A 191 -35.80 10.58 5.17
N VAL A 192 -34.86 10.12 6.00
CA VAL A 192 -34.73 10.59 7.38
C VAL A 192 -34.15 12.01 7.34
N THR A 193 -34.88 12.98 7.90
CA THR A 193 -34.48 14.40 7.95
C THR A 193 -34.06 14.84 9.34
N GLY A 194 -34.21 13.98 10.34
CA GLY A 194 -33.82 14.24 11.73
C GLY A 194 -34.37 13.19 12.68
N GLY A 195 -34.38 13.52 13.96
CA GLY A 195 -35.00 12.69 14.99
C GLY A 195 -34.82 13.25 16.39
N THR A 196 -35.31 12.51 17.37
CA THR A 196 -35.14 12.79 18.80
C THR A 196 -34.73 11.50 19.51
N ALA A 197 -33.69 11.55 20.33
CA ALA A 197 -33.36 10.49 21.27
C ALA A 197 -33.90 10.85 22.66
N THR A 198 -34.62 9.93 23.31
CA THR A 198 -35.00 10.02 24.73
C THR A 198 -33.97 9.27 25.56
N LEU A 199 -33.49 9.88 26.63
CA LEU A 199 -32.50 9.27 27.53
C LEU A 199 -33.19 8.54 28.70
N THR A 200 -32.44 7.77 29.48
CA THR A 200 -32.95 6.99 30.61
C THR A 200 -33.52 7.84 31.74
N ASP A 201 -33.15 9.11 31.82
CA ASP A 201 -33.73 10.12 32.72
C ASP A 201 -35.00 10.82 32.16
N ASN A 202 -35.45 10.40 30.98
CA ASN A 202 -36.55 10.98 30.19
C ASN A 202 -36.28 12.37 29.58
N SER A 203 -35.05 12.88 29.65
CA SER A 203 -34.67 14.05 28.84
C SER A 203 -34.59 13.68 27.35
N THR A 204 -34.62 14.68 26.47
CA THR A 204 -34.57 14.47 25.01
C THR A 204 -33.45 15.27 24.35
N ILE A 205 -32.76 14.64 23.41
CA ILE A 205 -31.74 15.25 22.55
C ILE A 205 -32.19 15.21 21.08
N ASN A 206 -31.90 16.27 20.33
CA ASN A 206 -32.20 16.33 18.89
C ASN A 206 -31.11 15.61 18.08
N ILE A 207 -31.54 14.88 17.06
CA ILE A 207 -30.69 14.24 16.05
C ILE A 207 -30.83 15.06 14.77
N THR A 208 -29.73 15.65 14.32
CA THR A 208 -29.66 16.41 13.06
C THR A 208 -29.00 15.58 11.98
N VAL A 209 -29.55 15.62 10.77
CA VAL A 209 -28.96 14.99 9.57
C VAL A 209 -28.35 16.10 8.72
N SER A 210 -27.07 15.97 8.36
CA SER A 210 -26.31 16.89 7.50
C SER A 210 -25.97 16.25 6.17
#